data_AF-J9E1S2-F1
#
_entry.id   AF-J9E1S2-F1
#
_cell.length_a   1.000
_cell.length_b   1.000
_cell.length_c   1.000
_cell.angle_alpha   90.00
_cell.angle_beta   90.00
_cell.angle_gamma   90.00
#
_symmetry.space_group_name_H-M   'P 1'
#
loop_
_entity.id
_entity.type
_entity.pdbx_description
1 polymer ?
#
loop_
_entity_poly.entity_id
_entity_poly.type
_entity_poly.pdbx_seq_one_letter_code
_entity_poly.pdbx_strand_id
1 'polypeptide(L)'
;MCSRNDNGETLLIGRDNVFEIGSIVHAPKIGNNNVFGARCQVGPNTTVTQGCFIGTNCMAMLREELPENTVIYGKNNSRRVARDPPQVM
;
A
#
# COMPACT_ATOMS: atom_id res chain seq x y z
N MET A 1 4.06 -12.83 16.69
CA MET A 1 4.90 -13.06 15.51
C MET A 1 5.31 -11.71 14.96
N CYS A 2 6.60 -11.39 14.96
CA CYS A 2 7.14 -10.12 14.44
C CYS A 2 7.71 -10.38 13.04
N SER A 3 6.94 -10.01 12.00
CA SER A 3 7.42 -10.07 10.62
C SER A 3 8.38 -8.91 10.40
N ARG A 4 9.70 -9.18 10.33
CA ARG A 4 10.71 -8.17 9.95
C ARG A 4 10.61 -7.90 8.45
N ASN A 5 10.85 -6.67 8.04
CA ASN A 5 11.08 -6.37 6.62
C ASN A 5 12.47 -6.89 6.18
N ASP A 6 12.76 -6.88 4.88
CA ASP A 6 14.04 -7.38 4.33
C ASP A 6 15.27 -6.60 4.85
N ASN A 7 15.07 -5.39 5.38
CA ASN A 7 16.11 -4.56 6.00
C ASN A 7 16.29 -4.85 7.50
N GLY A 8 15.54 -5.78 8.09
CA GLY A 8 15.58 -6.10 9.51
C GLY A 8 14.84 -5.11 10.41
N GLU A 9 14.12 -4.17 9.83
CA GLU A 9 13.32 -3.17 10.54
C GLU A 9 11.94 -3.72 10.90
N THR A 10 11.34 -3.12 11.94
CA THR A 10 10.01 -3.49 12.40
C THR A 10 8.97 -2.93 11.43
N LEU A 11 8.20 -3.82 10.80
CA LEU A 11 7.04 -3.44 10.01
C LEU A 11 5.92 -2.97 10.95
N LEU A 12 5.55 -1.70 10.84
CA LEU A 12 4.41 -1.11 11.56
C LEU A 12 3.17 -1.15 10.67
N ILE A 13 2.11 -1.82 11.11
CA ILE A 13 0.82 -1.91 10.39
C ILE A 13 -0.29 -1.33 11.27
N GLY A 14 -1.03 -0.36 10.75
CA GLY A 14 -2.22 0.19 11.38
C GLY A 14 -3.45 -0.73 11.29
N ARG A 15 -4.63 -0.16 11.56
CA ARG A 15 -5.91 -0.88 11.59
C ARG A 15 -6.59 -0.90 10.22
N ASP A 16 -7.47 -1.87 10.01
CA ASP A 16 -8.39 -1.94 8.86
C ASP A 16 -7.70 -1.99 7.49
N ASN A 17 -6.50 -2.57 7.45
CA ASN A 17 -5.78 -2.82 6.21
C ASN A 17 -6.20 -4.15 5.59
N VAL A 18 -6.39 -4.17 4.27
CA VAL A 18 -6.75 -5.35 3.48
C VAL A 18 -5.57 -5.76 2.63
N PHE A 19 -5.09 -6.99 2.78
CA PHE A 19 -4.04 -7.58 1.95
C PHE A 19 -4.63 -8.72 1.12
N GLU A 20 -4.74 -8.53 -0.19
CA GLU A 20 -5.25 -9.56 -1.09
C GLU A 20 -4.20 -10.62 -1.45
N ILE A 21 -4.67 -11.70 -2.08
CA ILE A 21 -3.88 -12.88 -2.39
C ILE A 21 -2.65 -12.53 -3.25
N GLY A 22 -1.47 -12.94 -2.77
CA GLY A 22 -0.20 -12.74 -3.46
C GLY A 22 0.34 -11.31 -3.40
N SER A 23 -0.24 -10.42 -2.61
CA SER A 23 0.36 -9.11 -2.33
C SER A 23 1.68 -9.28 -1.58
N ILE A 24 2.72 -8.57 -2.02
CA ILE A 24 4.03 -8.53 -1.37
C ILE A 24 4.26 -7.10 -0.88
N VAL A 25 4.41 -6.91 0.43
CA VAL A 25 4.54 -5.58 1.02
C VAL A 25 5.80 -5.52 1.87
N HIS A 26 6.82 -4.82 1.39
CA HIS A 26 8.09 -4.62 2.10
C HIS A 26 8.17 -3.28 2.81
N ALA A 27 7.13 -2.44 2.73
CA ALA A 27 7.06 -1.12 3.37
C ALA A 27 7.47 -1.19 4.86
N PRO A 28 8.21 -0.20 5.40
CA PRO A 28 8.56 -0.18 6.81
C PRO A 28 7.38 0.25 7.69
N LYS A 29 6.45 1.04 7.13
CA LYS A 29 5.30 1.60 7.84
C LYS A 29 4.07 1.67 6.93
N ILE A 30 2.95 1.20 7.46
CA ILE A 30 1.62 1.17 6.87
C ILE A 30 0.64 1.76 7.91
N GLY A 31 -0.09 2.81 7.56
CA GLY A 31 -1.13 3.40 8.42
C GLY A 31 -2.44 2.61 8.39
N ASN A 32 -3.57 3.31 8.37
CA ASN A 32 -4.90 2.69 8.53
C ASN A 32 -5.71 2.68 7.23
N ASN A 33 -6.66 1.75 7.12
CA ASN A 33 -7.65 1.71 6.04
C ASN A 33 -7.04 1.63 4.63
N ASN A 34 -5.90 0.94 4.49
CA ASN A 34 -5.28 0.72 3.18
C ASN A 34 -5.71 -0.60 2.55
N VAL A 35 -5.74 -0.66 1.23
CA VAL A 35 -6.09 -1.87 0.48
C VAL A 35 -4.96 -2.20 -0.49
N PHE A 36 -4.45 -3.43 -0.41
CA PHE A 36 -3.41 -3.97 -1.26
C PHE A 36 -4.00 -5.05 -2.15
N GLY A 37 -4.17 -4.74 -3.43
CA GLY A 37 -4.78 -5.62 -4.42
C GLY A 37 -3.94 -6.86 -4.73
N ALA A 38 -4.58 -7.87 -5.34
CA ALA A 38 -3.94 -9.16 -5.57
C ALA A 38 -2.67 -9.03 -6.44
N ARG A 39 -1.61 -9.76 -6.07
CA ARG A 39 -0.30 -9.71 -6.73
C ARG A 39 0.35 -8.32 -6.79
N CYS A 40 -0.06 -7.36 -5.95
CA CYS A 40 0.64 -6.09 -5.88
C CYS A 40 2.00 -6.25 -5.20
N GLN A 41 2.93 -5.33 -5.47
CA GLN A 41 4.22 -5.26 -4.78
C GLN A 41 4.45 -3.86 -4.25
N VAL A 42 4.89 -3.74 -3.00
CA VAL A 42 5.24 -2.45 -2.37
C VAL A 42 6.68 -2.51 -1.89
N GLY A 43 7.47 -1.51 -2.27
CA GLY A 43 8.90 -1.47 -1.99
C GLY A 43 9.23 -1.14 -0.53
N PRO A 44 10.43 -1.51 -0.06
CA PRO A 44 10.90 -1.23 1.30
C PRO A 44 11.20 0.24 1.59
N ASN A 45 11.19 1.09 0.57
CA ASN A 45 11.38 2.53 0.70
C ASN A 45 10.05 3.30 0.57
N THR A 46 8.92 2.60 0.47
CA THR A 46 7.59 3.20 0.35
C THR A 46 6.91 3.19 1.72
N THR A 47 6.56 4.37 2.22
CA THR A 47 5.73 4.48 3.43
C THR A 47 4.28 4.66 3.01
N VAL A 48 3.39 3.79 3.48
CA VAL A 48 1.95 3.90 3.20
C VAL A 48 1.28 4.61 4.36
N THR A 49 0.62 5.74 4.10
CA THR A 49 -0.12 6.50 5.12
C THR A 49 -1.49 5.87 5.38
N GLN A 50 -2.58 6.59 5.13
CA GLN A 50 -3.94 6.13 5.39
C GLN A 50 -4.86 6.31 4.19
N GLY A 51 -5.84 5.41 4.06
CA GLY A 51 -6.81 5.44 2.95
C GLY A 51 -6.20 5.15 1.57
N CYS A 52 -4.99 4.58 1.50
CA CYS A 52 -4.34 4.29 0.23
C CYS A 52 -4.85 2.98 -0.39
N PHE A 53 -4.98 2.98 -1.71
CA PHE A 53 -5.39 1.80 -2.47
C PHE A 53 -4.32 1.45 -3.49
N ILE A 54 -3.76 0.25 -3.41
CA ILE A 54 -2.82 -0.29 -4.37
C ILE A 54 -3.56 -1.31 -5.23
N GLY A 55 -3.69 -1.02 -6.53
CA GLY A 55 -4.41 -1.90 -7.45
C GLY A 55 -3.74 -3.25 -7.65
N THR A 56 -4.53 -4.20 -8.14
CA THR A 56 -4.10 -5.55 -8.53
C THR A 56 -2.93 -5.48 -9.52
N ASN A 57 -1.90 -6.31 -9.29
CA ASN A 57 -0.72 -6.41 -10.15
C ASN A 57 0.04 -5.08 -10.36
N CYS A 58 -0.12 -4.11 -9.44
CA CYS A 58 0.62 -2.85 -9.44
C CYS A 58 1.91 -2.97 -8.61
N MET A 59 2.96 -2.23 -8.99
CA MET A 59 4.26 -2.26 -8.31
C MET A 59 4.59 -0.89 -7.69
N ALA A 60 4.16 -0.63 -6.46
CA ALA A 60 4.47 0.58 -5.72
C ALA A 60 5.92 0.58 -5.19
N MET A 61 6.90 0.77 -6.08
CA MET A 61 8.32 0.89 -5.76
C MET A 61 8.73 2.35 -5.59
N LEU A 62 8.01 3.07 -4.72
CA LEU A 62 8.21 4.49 -4.48
C LEU A 62 9.27 4.67 -3.37
N ARG A 63 10.12 5.69 -3.49
CA ARG A 63 11.06 6.09 -2.42
C ARG A 63 10.55 7.32 -1.69
N GLU A 64 9.24 7.39 -1.52
CA GLU A 64 8.53 8.50 -0.89
C GLU A 64 7.40 7.97 -0.01
N GLU A 65 6.90 8.85 0.86
CA GLU A 65 5.70 8.62 1.63
C GLU A 65 4.47 8.87 0.76
N LEU A 66 3.59 7.87 0.66
CA LEU A 66 2.36 7.98 -0.09
C LEU A 66 1.42 8.97 0.62
N PRO A 67 0.94 10.02 -0.05
CA PRO A 67 -0.04 10.92 0.53
C PRO A 67 -1.34 10.17 0.85
N GLU A 68 -2.08 10.67 1.83
CA GLU A 68 -3.35 10.09 2.24
C GLU A 68 -4.35 10.04 1.07
N ASN A 69 -5.21 9.02 1.06
CA ASN A 69 -6.20 8.80 -0.01
C ASN A 69 -5.58 8.64 -1.41
N THR A 70 -4.35 8.12 -1.49
CA THR A 70 -3.70 7.85 -2.79
C THR A 70 -4.14 6.50 -3.35
N VAL A 71 -4.59 6.51 -4.59
CA VAL A 71 -4.95 5.32 -5.36
C VAL A 71 -3.90 5.12 -6.45
N ILE A 72 -3.16 4.01 -6.37
CA ILE A 72 -2.25 3.55 -7.42
C ILE A 72 -2.97 2.49 -8.23
N TYR A 73 -3.09 2.70 -9.53
CA TYR A 73 -3.78 1.76 -10.41
C TYR A 73 -3.17 1.75 -11.81
N GLY A 74 -3.54 0.70 -12.55
CA GLY A 74 -3.13 0.52 -13.94
C GLY A 74 -1.71 -0.05 -14.08
N LYS A 75 -1.47 -0.67 -15.24
CA LYS A 75 -0.20 -1.35 -15.58
C LYS A 75 1.00 -0.39 -15.61
N ASN A 76 0.75 0.92 -15.75
CA ASN A 76 1.75 1.98 -15.76
C ASN A 76 1.96 2.63 -14.38
N ASN A 77 1.41 2.04 -13.30
CA ASN A 77 1.44 2.61 -11.94
C ASN A 77 0.96 4.07 -11.90
N SER A 78 -0.14 4.38 -12.60
CA SER A 78 -0.70 5.71 -12.58
C SER A 78 -1.24 6.01 -11.17
N ARG A 79 -0.85 7.18 -10.63
CA ARG A 79 -1.30 7.65 -9.32
C ARG A 79 -2.43 8.66 -9.49
N ARG A 80 -3.52 8.50 -8.74
CA ARG A 80 -4.49 9.57 -8.49
C ARG A 80 -4.63 9.75 -7.00
N VAL A 81 -4.69 11.00 -6.56
CA VAL A 81 -5.22 11.34 -5.24
C VAL A 81 -6.73 11.21 -5.38
N ALA A 82 -7.33 10.20 -4.76
CA ALA A 82 -8.78 10.10 -4.71
C ALA A 82 -9.27 11.22 -3.78
N ARG A 83 -10.03 12.15 -4.36
CA ARG A 83 -10.71 13.21 -3.59
C ARG A 83 -12.01 12.72 -2.95
N ASP A 84 -12.49 11.54 -3.34
CA ASP A 84 -13.69 10.92 -2.81
C ASP A 84 -13.39 9.48 -2.36
N PRO A 85 -13.85 9.06 -1.17
CA PRO A 85 -13.81 7.65 -0.78
C PRO A 85 -14.57 6.81 -1.82
N PRO A 86 -14.16 5.55 -2.06
CA PRO A 86 -14.89 4.69 -2.99
C PRO A 86 -16.36 4.62 -2.55
N GLN A 87 -17.25 5.14 -3.39
CA GLN A 87 -18.69 5.02 -3.18
C GLN A 87 -19.02 3.53 -3.20
N VAL A 88 -19.40 3.01 -2.03
CA VAL A 88 -20.13 1.75 -1.95
C VAL A 88 -21.46 2.02 -2.66
N MET A 89 -21.62 1.42 -3.84
CA MET A 89 -22.90 1.40 -4.56
C MET A 89 -23.93 0.61 -3.77
#